data_AF-A0AAN5KQM8-F1
#
_entry.id   AF-A0AAN5KQM8-F1
#
_cell.length_a   1.000
_cell.length_b   1.000
_cell.length_c   1.000
_cell.angle_alpha   90.00
_cell.angle_beta   90.00
_cell.angle_gamma   90.00
#
_symmetry.space_group_name_H-M   'P 1'
#
loop_
_entity.id
_entity.type
_entity.pdbx_description
1 polymer ?
#
loop_
_entity_poly.entity_id
_entity_poly.type
_entity_poly.pdbx_seq_one_letter_code
_entity_poly.pdbx_strand_id
1 'polypeptide(L)'
;MAKDKGFFKKAKMEKNKRPVTPYNEECAIQIPSEIDNEQMHRMPAGGEEDQYLRIKHMSALIKKYGDLPVITTQETRLPDYWLDLFAAIDEGDTPKAHALFHLLPQDDIILRALRAVHSEDYLYQLIKYCIQAKHFGFKQLNADLVVTPKTFEILIRDCATTLFNPAKAHFSFGLPSHHAYTQMGSGFCLINKTAMLMKQAELSSAQPPKFVIIGTDVNRDNGLCDILRHSFSHLSICHIDVFDSRVYPQQDFAYINNEFNSEGVDVGKNIHVWHHNNLNYYAVDLSLTSRKSVGVHPALLFALTQLKESIREAKAKGQKIALYLPTGWDSHEDETAYCGKFVNGRMMGKTAAHQFRFNDGDLGYFYESIFTLYNENKDCIDTIYWGLEGGYDRTMYERELKLLLQVIEKQLLPKDSNSHSMSY
;
A
#
# COMPACT_ATOMS: atom_id res chain seq x y z
N MET A 1 66.18 37.75 15.88
CA MET A 1 65.27 38.89 15.62
C MET A 1 63.93 38.33 15.16
N ALA A 2 62.82 38.88 15.68
CA ALA A 2 61.41 38.65 15.34
C ALA A 2 60.89 37.18 15.40
N LYS A 3 60.15 36.77 16.45
CA LYS A 3 58.71 36.96 16.67
C LYS A 3 57.86 36.62 15.45
N ASP A 4 57.21 35.44 15.50
CA ASP A 4 55.88 35.29 14.93
C ASP A 4 54.96 34.58 15.93
N LYS A 5 53.87 35.28 16.26
CA LYS A 5 52.79 34.83 17.16
C LYS A 5 51.66 34.32 16.28
N GLY A 6 51.52 33.00 16.18
CA GLY A 6 50.37 32.35 15.54
C GLY A 6 49.34 31.91 16.58
N PHE A 7 48.19 32.57 16.58
CA PHE A 7 47.00 32.28 17.40
C PHE A 7 46.48 30.84 17.23
N PHE A 8 46.48 30.04 18.30
CA PHE A 8 45.58 28.88 18.40
C PHE A 8 44.19 29.34 18.84
N LYS A 9 43.29 29.60 17.88
CA LYS A 9 41.85 29.63 18.17
C LYS A 9 41.40 28.19 18.42
N LYS A 10 41.13 27.86 19.69
CA LYS A 10 40.34 26.67 20.05
C LYS A 10 38.98 26.78 19.36
N ALA A 11 38.75 25.97 18.34
CA ALA A 11 37.42 25.73 17.81
C ALA A 11 36.56 25.18 18.97
N LYS A 12 35.54 25.94 19.37
CA LYS A 12 34.47 25.41 20.23
C LYS A 12 33.89 24.22 19.47
N MET A 13 34.06 23.02 20.02
CA MET A 13 33.21 21.89 19.67
C MET A 13 31.78 22.33 19.93
N GLU A 14 31.06 22.64 18.85
CA GLU A 14 29.62 22.62 18.88
C GLU A 14 29.23 21.22 19.31
N LYS A 15 28.64 21.13 20.51
CA LYS A 15 27.95 19.91 20.93
C LYS A 15 26.96 19.61 19.81
N ASN A 16 27.16 18.47 19.14
CA ASN A 16 26.24 17.88 18.20
C ASN A 16 24.82 18.06 18.74
N LYS A 17 24.11 19.03 18.18
CA LYS A 17 22.65 19.05 18.25
C LYS A 17 22.26 17.75 17.56
N ARG A 18 21.73 16.79 18.32
CA ARG A 18 20.97 15.69 17.74
C ARG A 18 20.00 16.31 16.73
N PRO A 19 19.89 15.78 15.50
CA PRO A 19 18.83 16.23 14.63
C PRO A 19 17.53 16.06 15.40
N VAL A 20 16.73 17.12 15.43
CA VAL A 20 15.37 17.08 15.94
C VAL A 20 14.65 16.08 15.04
N THR A 21 14.42 14.85 15.52
CA THR A 21 13.53 13.88 14.87
C THR A 21 12.11 14.40 15.08
N PRO A 22 11.41 14.88 14.04
CA PRO A 22 10.02 15.31 14.21
C PRO A 22 9.04 14.19 13.87
N TYR A 23 9.51 12.97 13.58
CA TYR A 23 8.63 11.87 13.23
C TYR A 23 8.18 11.14 14.50
N ASN A 24 6.87 11.15 14.72
CA ASN A 24 6.23 10.27 15.66
C ASN A 24 6.48 8.83 15.19
N GLU A 25 7.18 8.02 16.00
CA GLU A 25 7.46 6.60 15.70
C GLU A 25 6.16 5.77 15.55
N GLU A 26 5.01 6.31 15.93
CA GLU A 26 3.73 5.62 15.85
C GLU A 26 3.13 5.59 14.44
N CYS A 27 3.17 6.70 13.70
CA CYS A 27 2.38 6.87 12.48
C CYS A 27 3.08 7.77 11.46
N ALA A 28 2.98 7.41 10.18
CA ALA A 28 3.39 8.24 9.05
C ALA A 28 2.34 8.23 7.94
N ILE A 29 2.06 9.40 7.38
CA ILE A 29 1.19 9.54 6.20
C ILE A 29 2.08 9.85 5.01
N GLN A 30 2.22 8.87 4.13
CA GLN A 30 3.06 8.94 2.95
C GLN A 30 2.26 9.46 1.75
N ILE A 31 2.73 10.55 1.17
CA ILE A 31 2.24 11.09 -0.10
C ILE A 31 3.41 11.28 -1.07
N PRO A 32 3.20 11.19 -2.39
CA PRO A 32 4.20 11.58 -3.37
C PRO A 32 4.58 13.06 -3.19
N SER A 33 5.85 13.37 -3.43
CA SER A 33 6.27 14.76 -3.60
C SER A 33 5.56 15.41 -4.79
N GLU A 34 5.50 16.74 -4.83
CA GLU A 34 4.81 17.43 -5.95
C GLU A 34 5.46 17.09 -7.30
N ILE A 35 6.79 16.99 -7.34
CA ILE A 35 7.55 16.62 -8.54
C ILE A 35 7.27 15.17 -8.95
N ASP A 36 7.22 14.24 -8.01
CA ASP A 36 6.95 12.83 -8.32
C ASP A 36 5.49 12.63 -8.75
N ASN A 37 4.55 13.37 -8.16
CA ASN A 37 3.14 13.30 -8.54
C ASN A 37 2.89 13.79 -9.98
N GLU A 38 3.56 14.87 -10.42
CA GLU A 38 3.45 15.38 -11.80
C GLU A 38 3.78 14.32 -12.86
N GLN A 39 4.62 13.34 -12.51
CA GLN A 39 5.00 12.24 -13.38
C GLN A 39 3.98 11.10 -13.41
N MET A 40 2.89 11.19 -12.65
CA MET A 40 1.78 10.23 -12.69
C MET A 40 0.67 10.67 -13.67
N HIS A 41 0.93 11.69 -14.49
CA HIS A 41 0.00 12.15 -15.50
C HIS A 41 -0.32 11.07 -16.53
N ARG A 42 -1.55 11.08 -17.05
CA ARG A 42 -2.11 10.10 -17.99
C ARG A 42 -2.20 8.66 -17.48
N MET A 43 -1.71 8.35 -16.27
CA MET A 43 -1.92 7.05 -15.65
C MET A 43 -3.40 6.91 -15.29
N PRO A 44 -4.11 5.87 -15.75
CA PRO A 44 -5.56 5.81 -15.54
C PRO A 44 -5.93 5.69 -14.06
N ALA A 45 -7.04 6.31 -13.67
CA ALA A 45 -7.59 6.25 -12.33
C ALA A 45 -9.12 6.07 -12.37
N GLY A 46 -9.57 4.99 -13.04
CA GLY A 46 -10.97 4.52 -12.96
C GLY A 46 -12.07 5.42 -13.56
N GLY A 47 -11.76 6.66 -13.97
CA GLY A 47 -12.73 7.64 -14.46
C GLY A 47 -12.11 8.77 -15.30
N GLU A 48 -12.60 10.00 -15.12
CA GLU A 48 -12.12 11.18 -15.86
C GLU A 48 -10.75 11.68 -15.39
N GLU A 49 -10.44 11.50 -14.10
CA GLU A 49 -9.15 11.85 -13.53
C GLU A 49 -8.08 10.81 -13.88
N ASP A 50 -6.84 11.28 -14.05
CA ASP A 50 -5.66 10.42 -14.00
C ASP A 50 -5.11 10.35 -12.56
N GLN A 51 -4.11 9.50 -12.33
CA GLN A 51 -3.51 9.34 -11.00
C GLN A 51 -2.89 10.64 -10.50
N TYR A 52 -2.32 11.48 -11.38
CA TYR A 52 -1.80 12.79 -11.01
C TYR A 52 -2.87 13.67 -10.35
N LEU A 53 -4.02 13.88 -11.01
CA LEU A 53 -5.09 14.71 -10.46
C LEU A 53 -5.66 14.15 -9.16
N ARG A 54 -5.96 12.84 -9.16
CA ARG A 54 -6.49 12.13 -7.98
C ARG A 54 -5.56 12.30 -6.77
N ILE A 55 -4.28 11.98 -6.92
CA ILE A 55 -3.29 12.06 -5.84
C ILE A 55 -3.00 13.51 -5.47
N LYS A 56 -3.04 14.45 -6.42
CA LYS A 56 -2.91 15.89 -6.12
C LYS A 56 -4.03 16.38 -5.20
N HIS A 57 -5.27 15.99 -5.47
CA HIS A 57 -6.42 16.34 -4.63
C HIS A 57 -6.27 15.77 -3.22
N MET A 58 -5.94 14.49 -3.10
CA MET A 58 -5.73 13.83 -1.80
C MET A 58 -4.57 14.46 -1.03
N SER A 59 -3.42 14.67 -1.68
CA SER A 59 -2.25 15.30 -1.07
C SER A 59 -2.55 16.72 -0.57
N ALA A 60 -3.29 17.51 -1.35
CA ALA A 60 -3.68 18.86 -0.95
C ALA A 60 -4.65 18.86 0.25
N LEU A 61 -5.51 17.84 0.35
CA LEU A 61 -6.42 17.68 1.48
C LEU A 61 -5.66 17.21 2.75
N ILE A 62 -4.77 16.23 2.63
CA ILE A 62 -3.90 15.75 3.72
C ILE A 62 -3.06 16.91 4.28
N LYS A 63 -2.39 17.68 3.43
CA LYS A 63 -1.56 18.84 3.84
C LYS A 63 -2.35 19.94 4.57
N LYS A 64 -3.67 20.00 4.41
CA LYS A 64 -4.56 20.96 5.10
C LYS A 64 -5.14 20.40 6.38
N TYR A 65 -4.99 19.10 6.62
CA TYR A 65 -5.66 18.40 7.71
C TYR A 65 -4.71 18.27 8.90
N GLY A 66 -4.90 19.14 9.91
CA GLY A 66 -4.25 19.05 11.22
C GLY A 66 -2.71 19.02 11.20
N ASP A 67 -2.12 18.64 12.33
CA ASP A 67 -0.69 18.39 12.49
C ASP A 67 -0.39 16.89 12.30
N LEU A 68 -0.70 16.37 11.11
CA LEU A 68 -0.43 14.98 10.78
C LEU A 68 1.05 14.76 10.42
N PRO A 69 1.66 13.61 10.78
CA PRO A 69 3.04 13.28 10.45
C PRO A 69 3.18 12.88 8.97
N VAL A 70 3.11 13.88 8.08
CA VAL A 70 3.22 13.68 6.64
C VAL A 70 4.68 13.51 6.23
N ILE A 71 4.94 12.51 5.40
CA ILE A 71 6.23 12.28 4.74
C ILE A 71 6.04 12.24 3.24
N THR A 72 7.06 12.72 2.52
CA THR A 72 7.07 12.73 1.06
C THR A 72 8.20 11.88 0.48
N THR A 73 8.02 11.43 -0.76
CA THR A 73 9.01 10.64 -1.51
C THR A 73 10.35 11.34 -1.75
N GLN A 74 10.44 12.65 -1.51
CA GLN A 74 11.69 13.43 -1.58
C GLN A 74 12.48 13.43 -0.27
N GLU A 75 11.84 13.18 0.87
CA GLU A 75 12.51 13.17 2.18
C GLU A 75 13.41 11.94 2.35
N THR A 76 13.13 10.88 1.58
CA THR A 76 13.88 9.64 1.59
C THR A 76 15.12 9.74 0.70
N ARG A 77 16.30 9.63 1.32
CA ARG A 77 17.57 9.56 0.58
C ARG A 77 17.80 8.16 0.06
N LEU A 78 17.99 8.04 -1.25
CA LEU A 78 18.42 6.82 -1.90
C LEU A 78 19.95 6.79 -2.04
N PRO A 79 20.57 5.60 -1.99
CA PRO A 79 21.97 5.42 -2.33
C PRO A 79 22.31 5.90 -3.75
N ASP A 80 23.55 6.38 -3.96
CA ASP A 80 24.00 6.98 -5.22
C ASP A 80 23.82 6.04 -6.43
N TYR A 81 23.99 4.73 -6.26
CA TYR A 81 23.82 3.76 -7.34
C TYR A 81 22.38 3.68 -7.89
N TRP A 82 21.36 4.00 -7.08
CA TRP A 82 19.98 4.13 -7.57
C TRP A 82 19.83 5.41 -8.38
N LEU A 83 20.47 6.50 -7.95
CA LEU A 83 20.47 7.78 -8.67
C LEU A 83 21.19 7.66 -10.02
N ASP A 84 22.30 6.93 -10.08
CA ASP A 84 23.01 6.63 -11.33
C ASP A 84 22.14 5.85 -12.32
N LEU A 85 21.38 4.86 -11.84
CA LEU A 85 20.41 4.13 -12.66
C LEU A 85 19.32 5.07 -13.19
N PHE A 86 18.74 5.93 -12.34
CA PHE A 86 17.72 6.88 -12.78
C PHE A 86 18.28 7.87 -13.80
N ALA A 87 19.51 8.34 -13.63
CA ALA A 87 20.20 9.19 -14.59
C ALA A 87 20.38 8.47 -15.95
N ALA A 88 20.74 7.19 -15.97
CA ALA A 88 20.85 6.43 -17.23
C ALA A 88 19.49 6.24 -17.93
N ILE A 89 18.41 6.03 -17.16
CA ILE A 89 17.04 6.01 -17.68
C ILE A 89 16.69 7.38 -18.28
N ASP A 90 17.02 8.46 -17.59
CA ASP A 90 16.81 9.84 -18.02
C ASP A 90 17.65 10.26 -19.22
N GLU A 91 18.81 9.65 -19.43
CA GLU A 91 19.63 9.81 -20.64
C GLU A 91 19.01 9.04 -21.82
N GLY A 92 18.23 7.99 -21.53
CA GLY A 92 17.62 7.10 -22.51
C GLY A 92 18.55 6.00 -23.00
N ASP A 93 19.61 5.70 -22.24
CA ASP A 93 20.60 4.68 -22.57
C ASP A 93 20.17 3.33 -21.97
N THR A 94 19.47 2.52 -22.77
CA THR A 94 18.96 1.21 -22.32
C THR A 94 20.08 0.25 -21.91
N PRO A 95 21.15 0.03 -22.72
CA PRO A 95 22.28 -0.80 -22.31
C PRO A 95 22.92 -0.36 -21.00
N LYS A 96 23.17 0.94 -20.81
CA LYS A 96 23.73 1.48 -19.56
C LYS A 96 22.78 1.29 -18.38
N ALA A 97 21.50 1.59 -18.53
CA ALA A 97 20.51 1.41 -17.47
C ALA A 97 20.40 -0.06 -17.05
N HIS A 98 20.37 -0.99 -18.00
CA HIS A 98 20.35 -2.43 -17.70
C HIS A 98 21.64 -2.88 -16.99
N ALA A 99 22.81 -2.41 -17.44
CA ALA A 99 24.07 -2.71 -16.77
C ALA A 99 24.11 -2.17 -15.33
N LEU A 100 23.64 -0.94 -15.10
CA LEU A 100 23.58 -0.36 -13.76
C LEU A 100 22.59 -1.10 -12.86
N PHE A 101 21.42 -1.49 -13.37
CA PHE A 101 20.45 -2.30 -12.61
C PHE A 101 21.03 -3.67 -12.22
N HIS A 102 21.79 -4.31 -13.11
CA HIS A 102 22.47 -5.57 -12.82
C HIS A 102 23.55 -5.42 -11.73
N LEU A 103 24.26 -4.28 -11.73
CA LEU A 103 25.35 -3.95 -10.81
C LEU A 103 24.89 -3.42 -9.44
N LEU A 104 23.58 -3.24 -9.23
CA LEU A 104 23.06 -2.86 -7.91
C LEU A 104 23.54 -3.85 -6.83
N PRO A 105 23.92 -3.37 -5.62
CA PRO A 105 24.37 -4.24 -4.54
C PRO A 105 23.32 -5.30 -4.20
N GLN A 106 23.72 -6.57 -4.15
CA GLN A 106 22.80 -7.68 -3.93
C GLN A 106 22.19 -7.69 -2.52
N ASP A 107 22.83 -7.00 -1.58
CA ASP A 107 22.37 -6.79 -0.21
C ASP A 107 21.46 -5.55 -0.06
N ASP A 108 21.28 -4.73 -1.11
CA ASP A 108 20.36 -3.60 -1.09
C ASP A 108 18.93 -4.07 -0.77
N ILE A 109 18.33 -3.41 0.20
CA ILE A 109 17.02 -3.78 0.75
C ILE A 109 15.93 -3.66 -0.32
N ILE A 110 15.96 -2.60 -1.13
CA ILE A 110 14.94 -2.36 -2.15
C ILE A 110 15.09 -3.39 -3.27
N LEU A 111 16.30 -3.64 -3.75
CA LEU A 111 16.58 -4.63 -4.78
C LEU A 111 16.16 -6.04 -4.34
N ARG A 112 16.49 -6.44 -3.11
CA ARG A 112 16.10 -7.74 -2.55
C ARG A 112 14.58 -7.91 -2.50
N ALA A 113 13.87 -6.86 -2.08
CA ALA A 113 12.41 -6.87 -2.07
C ALA A 113 11.83 -6.95 -3.48
N LEU A 114 12.34 -6.17 -4.44
CA LEU A 114 11.92 -6.19 -5.84
C LEU A 114 12.10 -7.57 -6.46
N ARG A 115 13.30 -8.16 -6.36
CA ARG A 115 13.62 -9.45 -7.00
C ARG A 115 12.92 -10.64 -6.36
N ALA A 116 12.43 -10.50 -5.13
CA ALA A 116 11.61 -11.54 -4.50
C ALA A 116 10.16 -11.54 -5.00
N VAL A 117 9.71 -10.44 -5.60
CA VAL A 117 8.33 -10.23 -6.04
C VAL A 117 8.22 -10.28 -7.56
N HIS A 118 9.17 -9.65 -8.24
CA HIS A 118 9.18 -9.46 -9.69
C HIS A 118 10.35 -10.16 -10.35
N SER A 119 10.08 -10.79 -11.48
CA SER A 119 11.11 -11.37 -12.35
C SER A 119 12.06 -10.30 -12.88
N GLU A 120 13.33 -10.68 -13.07
CA GLU A 120 14.35 -9.76 -13.58
C GLU A 120 13.98 -9.25 -14.98
N ASP A 121 13.46 -10.12 -15.84
CA ASP A 121 12.99 -9.78 -17.19
C ASP A 121 11.91 -8.70 -17.16
N TYR A 122 10.95 -8.79 -16.23
CA TYR A 122 9.92 -7.77 -16.08
C TYR A 122 10.49 -6.43 -15.63
N LEU A 123 11.43 -6.43 -14.69
CA LEU A 123 12.08 -5.20 -14.21
C LEU A 123 12.91 -4.53 -15.32
N TYR A 124 13.68 -5.29 -16.09
CA TYR A 124 14.39 -4.76 -17.27
C TYR A 124 13.41 -4.19 -18.31
N GLN A 125 12.27 -4.85 -18.50
CA GLN A 125 11.25 -4.42 -19.45
C GLN A 125 10.55 -3.13 -18.97
N LEU A 126 10.29 -2.99 -17.67
CA LEU A 126 9.74 -1.76 -17.07
C LEU A 126 10.70 -0.57 -17.21
N ILE A 127 12.00 -0.78 -16.95
CA ILE A 127 13.06 0.20 -17.18
C ILE A 127 13.06 0.65 -18.66
N LYS A 128 13.01 -0.31 -19.58
CA LYS A 128 12.95 -0.03 -21.03
C LYS A 128 11.68 0.74 -21.41
N TYR A 129 10.53 0.45 -20.81
CA TYR A 129 9.30 1.20 -21.06
C TYR A 129 9.40 2.66 -20.61
N CYS A 130 10.04 2.93 -19.46
CA CYS A 130 10.29 4.30 -19.00
C CYS A 130 11.19 5.07 -19.98
N ILE A 131 12.26 4.44 -20.47
CA ILE A 131 13.12 5.03 -21.51
C ILE A 131 12.33 5.35 -22.79
N GLN A 132 11.49 4.42 -23.25
CA GLN A 132 10.66 4.61 -24.44
C GLN A 132 9.61 5.71 -24.27
N ALA A 133 9.08 5.91 -23.06
CA ALA A 133 8.11 6.95 -22.76
C ALA A 133 8.66 8.36 -23.00
N LYS A 134 9.99 8.56 -23.02
CA LYS A 134 10.62 9.86 -23.27
C LYS A 134 10.23 10.49 -24.60
N HIS A 135 9.95 9.68 -25.62
CA HIS A 135 9.65 10.21 -26.95
C HIS A 135 8.39 11.09 -26.97
N PHE A 136 7.38 10.73 -26.17
CA PHE A 136 6.09 11.42 -26.12
C PHE A 136 5.73 11.96 -24.73
N GLY A 137 6.61 11.78 -23.73
CA GLY A 137 6.35 12.08 -22.32
C GLY A 137 5.57 10.98 -21.58
N PHE A 138 5.03 9.99 -22.30
CA PHE A 138 4.37 8.81 -21.75
C PHE A 138 4.44 7.65 -22.74
N LYS A 139 4.14 6.44 -22.27
CA LYS A 139 3.95 5.24 -23.08
C LYS A 139 2.75 4.47 -22.54
N GLN A 140 1.73 4.29 -23.38
CA GLN A 140 0.65 3.36 -23.09
C GLN A 140 1.11 1.93 -23.38
N LEU A 141 1.03 1.06 -22.37
CA LEU A 141 1.40 -0.35 -22.48
C LEU A 141 0.21 -1.22 -22.88
N ASN A 142 -0.97 -0.89 -22.33
CA ASN A 142 -2.26 -1.48 -22.68
C ASN A 142 -3.38 -0.51 -22.27
N ALA A 143 -4.64 -0.97 -22.27
CA ALA A 143 -5.79 -0.13 -21.91
C ALA A 143 -5.70 0.48 -20.49
N ASP A 144 -5.08 -0.25 -19.56
CA ASP A 144 -5.10 0.06 -18.13
C ASP A 144 -3.71 0.40 -17.57
N LEU A 145 -2.67 0.47 -18.41
CA LEU A 145 -1.30 0.75 -17.97
C LEU A 145 -0.66 1.81 -18.85
N VAL A 146 -0.25 2.88 -18.20
CA VAL A 146 0.56 3.94 -18.78
C VAL A 146 1.77 4.15 -17.90
N VAL A 147 2.92 4.35 -18.51
CA VAL A 147 4.14 4.76 -17.82
C VAL A 147 4.64 6.08 -18.39
N THR A 148 5.33 6.84 -17.56
CA THR A 148 6.07 8.05 -17.88
C THR A 148 7.57 7.80 -17.72
N PRO A 149 8.45 8.70 -18.20
CA PRO A 149 9.90 8.52 -18.09
C PRO A 149 10.41 8.25 -16.67
N LYS A 150 9.71 8.80 -15.67
CA LYS A 150 10.09 8.72 -14.26
C LYS A 150 9.38 7.62 -13.47
N THR A 151 8.52 6.83 -14.11
CA THR A 151 7.69 5.85 -13.41
C THR A 151 8.50 4.87 -12.57
N PHE A 152 9.58 4.30 -13.13
CA PHE A 152 10.44 3.39 -12.36
C PHE A 152 11.04 4.08 -11.13
N GLU A 153 11.61 5.28 -11.28
CA GLU A 153 12.15 6.07 -10.16
C GLU A 153 11.12 6.31 -9.06
N ILE A 154 9.89 6.70 -9.43
CA ILE A 154 8.82 7.01 -8.48
C ILE A 154 8.40 5.78 -7.70
N LEU A 155 8.27 4.64 -8.36
CA LEU A 155 7.96 3.37 -7.72
C LEU A 155 9.03 2.97 -6.70
N ILE A 156 10.31 3.19 -7.03
CA ILE A 156 11.43 2.95 -6.10
C ILE A 156 11.38 3.91 -4.91
N ARG A 157 11.20 5.21 -5.15
CA ARG A 157 11.11 6.23 -4.09
C ARG A 157 9.93 5.99 -3.16
N ASP A 158 8.79 5.59 -3.71
CA ASP A 158 7.59 5.26 -2.95
C ASP A 158 7.82 4.04 -2.03
N CYS A 159 8.46 2.98 -2.54
CA CYS A 159 8.86 1.84 -1.71
C CYS A 159 9.88 2.25 -0.63
N ALA A 160 10.91 3.00 -1.00
CA ALA A 160 11.97 3.43 -0.10
C ALA A 160 11.41 4.27 1.06
N THR A 161 10.41 5.11 0.79
CA THR A 161 9.80 5.99 1.80
C THR A 161 9.11 5.20 2.90
N THR A 162 8.49 4.08 2.57
CA THR A 162 7.93 3.17 3.58
C THR A 162 9.05 2.36 4.26
N LEU A 163 9.99 1.80 3.47
CA LEU A 163 11.04 0.89 3.97
C LEU A 163 12.03 1.55 4.93
N PHE A 164 12.35 2.83 4.73
CA PHE A 164 13.36 3.55 5.52
C PHE A 164 12.76 4.46 6.59
N ASN A 165 11.44 4.55 6.68
CA ASN A 165 10.77 5.30 7.73
C ASN A 165 10.39 4.36 8.90
N PRO A 166 10.74 4.72 10.15
CA PRO A 166 10.59 3.83 11.30
C PRO A 166 9.17 3.73 11.85
N ALA A 167 8.18 4.44 11.28
CA ALA A 167 6.83 4.45 11.82
C ALA A 167 6.22 3.05 11.87
N LYS A 168 5.43 2.78 12.92
CA LYS A 168 4.72 1.52 13.09
C LYS A 168 3.50 1.39 12.17
N ALA A 169 2.78 2.48 11.95
CA ALA A 169 1.66 2.54 11.02
C ALA A 169 1.97 3.47 9.84
N HIS A 170 1.91 2.94 8.63
CA HIS A 170 2.09 3.70 7.38
C HIS A 170 0.78 3.80 6.62
N PHE A 171 0.41 5.01 6.21
CA PHE A 171 -0.74 5.29 5.35
C PHE A 171 -0.24 5.85 4.02
N SER A 172 -0.21 5.03 2.98
CA SER A 172 0.44 5.32 1.71
C SER A 172 -0.59 5.69 0.63
N PHE A 173 -0.50 6.92 0.11
CA PHE A 173 -1.34 7.45 -0.96
C PHE A 173 -0.54 7.56 -2.26
N GLY A 174 -0.18 6.42 -2.86
CA GLY A 174 0.64 6.33 -4.08
C GLY A 174 -0.10 5.71 -5.26
N LEU A 175 0.67 5.13 -6.18
CA LEU A 175 0.11 4.29 -7.25
C LEU A 175 -0.37 2.95 -6.68
N PRO A 176 -1.45 2.35 -7.24
CA PRO A 176 -1.94 1.05 -6.81
C PRO A 176 -0.95 -0.06 -7.15
N SER A 177 -1.08 -1.19 -6.47
CA SER A 177 -0.10 -2.27 -6.42
C SER A 177 -0.67 -3.70 -6.49
N HIS A 178 -1.89 -3.94 -6.00
CA HIS A 178 -2.38 -5.29 -5.70
C HIS A 178 -2.61 -6.20 -6.94
N HIS A 179 -2.81 -5.63 -8.12
CA HIS A 179 -2.99 -6.37 -9.38
C HIS A 179 -1.66 -6.74 -10.06
N ALA A 180 -0.53 -6.21 -9.63
CA ALA A 180 0.76 -6.51 -10.26
C ALA A 180 1.21 -7.95 -9.92
N TYR A 181 1.54 -8.70 -10.96
CA TYR A 181 2.06 -10.08 -10.90
C TYR A 181 3.58 -10.08 -10.98
N THR A 182 4.22 -11.23 -10.73
CA THR A 182 5.69 -11.37 -10.81
C THR A 182 6.29 -11.00 -12.18
N GLN A 183 5.57 -11.23 -13.27
CA GLN A 183 6.09 -10.99 -14.63
C GLN A 183 5.38 -9.88 -15.40
N MET A 184 4.39 -9.21 -14.81
CA MET A 184 3.62 -8.18 -15.51
C MET A 184 2.88 -7.24 -14.55
N GLY A 185 2.68 -6.00 -15.00
CA GLY A 185 1.69 -5.11 -14.41
C GLY A 185 0.28 -5.43 -14.92
N SER A 186 -0.73 -5.04 -14.15
CA SER A 186 -2.15 -5.20 -14.51
C SER A 186 -3.01 -4.22 -13.71
N GLY A 187 -4.18 -3.82 -14.22
CA GLY A 187 -5.17 -3.03 -13.47
C GLY A 187 -4.58 -1.79 -12.79
N PHE A 188 -3.94 -0.91 -13.56
CA PHE A 188 -3.21 0.28 -13.05
C PHE A 188 -1.94 -0.01 -12.22
N CYS A 189 -1.72 -1.26 -11.79
CA CYS A 189 -0.62 -1.65 -10.91
C CYS A 189 0.60 -2.07 -11.71
N LEU A 190 1.76 -1.49 -11.39
CA LEU A 190 3.05 -1.80 -12.05
C LEU A 190 3.96 -2.66 -11.17
N ILE A 191 3.97 -2.45 -9.86
CA ILE A 191 4.70 -3.30 -8.92
C ILE A 191 3.83 -3.58 -7.70
N ASN A 192 3.99 -4.76 -7.09
CA ASN A 192 3.28 -5.13 -5.87
C ASN A 192 4.06 -4.69 -4.62
N LYS A 193 3.82 -3.46 -4.17
CA LYS A 193 4.46 -2.88 -2.98
C LYS A 193 4.14 -3.66 -1.71
N THR A 194 2.91 -4.14 -1.53
CA THR A 194 2.52 -4.96 -0.37
C THR A 194 3.41 -6.20 -0.23
N ALA A 195 3.59 -6.97 -1.31
CA ALA A 195 4.47 -8.14 -1.30
C ALA A 195 5.95 -7.76 -1.06
N MET A 196 6.41 -6.62 -1.58
CA MET A 196 7.78 -6.13 -1.34
C MET A 196 8.02 -5.83 0.13
N LEU A 197 7.07 -5.15 0.79
CA LEU A 197 7.15 -4.85 2.22
C LEU A 197 7.09 -6.11 3.07
N MET A 198 6.26 -7.09 2.69
CA MET A 198 6.24 -8.40 3.35
C MET A 198 7.60 -9.09 3.27
N LYS A 199 8.26 -9.03 2.11
CA LYS A 199 9.60 -9.58 1.95
C LYS A 199 10.58 -8.93 2.90
N GLN A 200 10.54 -7.60 3.01
CA GLN A 200 11.44 -6.92 3.94
C GLN A 200 11.19 -7.31 5.40
N ALA A 201 9.93 -7.44 5.81
CA ALA A 201 9.58 -7.87 7.17
C ALA A 201 10.07 -9.30 7.46
N GLU A 202 9.99 -10.21 6.48
CA GLU A 202 10.60 -11.54 6.57
C GLU A 202 12.12 -11.45 6.75
N LEU A 203 12.81 -10.68 5.90
CA LEU A 203 14.27 -10.61 5.86
C LEU A 203 14.89 -9.88 7.06
N SER A 204 14.12 -9.01 7.72
CA SER A 204 14.59 -8.18 8.85
C SER A 204 14.39 -8.84 10.21
N SER A 205 13.73 -10.01 10.26
CA SER A 205 13.33 -10.66 11.50
C SER A 205 14.01 -12.02 11.66
N ALA A 206 14.56 -12.29 12.85
CA ALA A 206 15.10 -13.62 13.16
C ALA A 206 14.00 -14.70 13.13
N GLN A 207 12.77 -14.32 13.48
CA GLN A 207 11.56 -15.10 13.32
C GLN A 207 10.55 -14.26 12.53
N PRO A 208 10.19 -14.66 11.29
CA PRO A 208 9.22 -13.91 10.50
C PRO A 208 7.88 -13.74 11.23
N PRO A 209 7.23 -12.57 11.13
CA PRO A 209 5.92 -12.36 11.72
C PRO A 209 4.86 -13.23 11.04
N LYS A 210 3.71 -13.38 11.68
CA LYS A 210 2.48 -13.80 11.00
C LYS A 210 2.00 -12.62 10.16
N PHE A 211 1.80 -12.85 8.87
CA PHE A 211 1.27 -11.86 7.96
C PHE A 211 -0.25 -11.95 7.97
N VAL A 212 -0.91 -10.84 8.27
CA VAL A 212 -2.36 -10.70 8.12
C VAL A 212 -2.60 -9.65 7.05
N ILE A 213 -3.30 -10.03 6.00
CA ILE A 213 -3.58 -9.18 4.84
C ILE A 213 -5.09 -9.03 4.76
N ILE A 214 -5.59 -7.80 4.73
CA ILE A 214 -7.02 -7.51 4.55
C ILE A 214 -7.18 -6.58 3.36
N GLY A 215 -7.50 -7.17 2.21
CA GLY A 215 -7.86 -6.45 1.00
C GLY A 215 -9.31 -5.98 1.07
N THR A 216 -9.54 -4.68 0.90
CA THR A 216 -10.90 -4.10 0.86
C THR A 216 -11.18 -3.28 -0.40
N ASP A 217 -10.24 -3.31 -1.35
CA ASP A 217 -10.50 -2.87 -2.72
C ASP A 217 -11.58 -3.75 -3.36
N VAL A 218 -12.47 -3.17 -4.16
CA VAL A 218 -13.56 -3.96 -4.76
C VAL A 218 -13.06 -4.97 -5.79
N ASN A 219 -11.90 -4.73 -6.38
CA ASN A 219 -11.25 -5.60 -7.34
C ASN A 219 -10.37 -6.60 -6.59
N ARG A 220 -10.39 -7.86 -7.03
CA ARG A 220 -9.66 -8.96 -6.38
C ARG A 220 -8.16 -8.67 -6.30
N ASP A 221 -7.53 -9.01 -5.18
CA ASP A 221 -6.07 -9.01 -4.99
C ASP A 221 -5.34 -10.10 -5.83
N ASN A 222 -5.69 -10.27 -7.10
CA ASN A 222 -5.26 -11.37 -7.96
C ASN A 222 -3.73 -11.44 -8.15
N GLY A 223 -3.07 -10.30 -8.38
CA GLY A 223 -1.61 -10.24 -8.52
C GLY A 223 -0.89 -10.56 -7.21
N LEU A 224 -1.38 -9.97 -6.11
CA LEU A 224 -0.86 -10.25 -4.77
C LEU A 224 -1.06 -11.72 -4.40
N CYS A 225 -2.26 -12.28 -4.55
CA CYS A 225 -2.56 -13.68 -4.24
C CYS A 225 -1.64 -14.64 -5.01
N ASP A 226 -1.41 -14.38 -6.30
CA ASP A 226 -0.51 -15.17 -7.12
C ASP A 226 0.94 -15.15 -6.59
N ILE A 227 1.47 -13.97 -6.30
CA ILE A 227 2.80 -13.79 -5.70
C ILE A 227 2.88 -14.53 -4.36
N LEU A 228 1.84 -14.42 -3.52
CA LEU A 228 1.84 -15.05 -2.21
C LEU A 228 1.85 -16.57 -2.29
N ARG A 229 1.05 -17.17 -3.17
CA ARG A 229 1.04 -18.63 -3.39
C ARG A 229 2.40 -19.13 -3.85
N HIS A 230 3.00 -18.45 -4.83
CA HIS A 230 4.20 -18.95 -5.50
C HIS A 230 5.50 -18.62 -4.78
N SER A 231 5.58 -17.47 -4.11
CA SER A 231 6.86 -16.96 -3.57
C SER A 231 6.88 -16.80 -2.05
N PHE A 232 5.72 -16.78 -1.38
CA PHE A 232 5.62 -16.50 0.07
C PHE A 232 4.86 -17.56 0.86
N SER A 233 4.37 -18.64 0.23
CA SER A 233 3.50 -19.61 0.88
C SER A 233 4.18 -20.46 1.97
N HIS A 234 5.52 -20.37 2.10
CA HIS A 234 6.24 -20.90 3.26
C HIS A 234 6.05 -20.07 4.53
N LEU A 235 5.61 -18.81 4.41
CA LEU A 235 5.33 -17.91 5.54
C LEU A 235 3.90 -18.13 6.07
N SER A 236 3.71 -17.85 7.37
CA SER A 236 2.36 -17.89 7.96
C SER A 236 1.56 -16.68 7.49
N ILE A 237 0.63 -16.90 6.56
CA ILE A 237 -0.17 -15.83 5.94
C ILE A 237 -1.66 -16.11 6.13
N CYS A 238 -2.39 -15.10 6.61
CA CYS A 238 -3.84 -15.03 6.60
C CYS A 238 -4.25 -13.90 5.67
N HIS A 239 -4.67 -14.21 4.45
CA HIS A 239 -5.10 -13.23 3.45
C HIS A 239 -6.62 -13.26 3.35
N ILE A 240 -7.25 -12.16 3.73
CA ILE A 240 -8.68 -11.91 3.58
C ILE A 240 -8.85 -10.95 2.41
N ASP A 241 -9.34 -11.47 1.28
CA ASP A 241 -9.55 -10.73 0.05
C ASP A 241 -11.05 -10.46 -0.10
N VAL A 242 -11.46 -9.20 0.13
CA VAL A 242 -12.86 -8.76 0.01
C VAL A 242 -13.05 -8.06 -1.31
N PHE A 243 -13.72 -8.70 -2.25
CA PHE A 243 -13.87 -8.22 -3.63
C PHE A 243 -15.27 -8.51 -4.18
N ASP A 244 -15.62 -8.03 -5.36
CA ASP A 244 -16.84 -8.43 -6.09
C ASP A 244 -16.47 -9.17 -7.38
N SER A 245 -16.79 -10.47 -7.45
CA SER A 245 -16.43 -11.31 -8.59
C SER A 245 -17.05 -10.89 -9.93
N ARG A 246 -18.03 -9.99 -9.91
CA ARG A 246 -18.74 -9.53 -11.12
C ARG A 246 -18.07 -8.33 -11.80
N VAL A 247 -17.15 -7.66 -11.11
CA VAL A 247 -16.38 -6.52 -11.64
C VAL A 247 -14.95 -6.96 -11.92
N TYR A 248 -14.07 -6.07 -12.39
CA TYR A 248 -12.70 -6.44 -12.76
C TYR A 248 -11.98 -7.23 -11.64
N PRO A 249 -11.22 -8.29 -11.94
CA PRO A 249 -10.98 -8.94 -13.25
C PRO A 249 -12.00 -10.03 -13.62
N GLN A 250 -13.18 -10.06 -12.98
CA GLN A 250 -14.27 -11.03 -13.17
C GLN A 250 -13.88 -12.46 -12.78
N GLN A 251 -13.26 -12.60 -11.61
CA GLN A 251 -12.76 -13.87 -11.08
C GLN A 251 -13.63 -14.31 -9.91
N ASP A 252 -14.46 -15.32 -10.14
CA ASP A 252 -15.32 -15.94 -9.13
C ASP A 252 -14.63 -17.13 -8.42
N PHE A 253 -15.37 -17.85 -7.59
CA PHE A 253 -14.84 -19.03 -6.89
C PHE A 253 -14.42 -20.16 -7.84
N ALA A 254 -15.04 -20.30 -9.02
CA ALA A 254 -14.62 -21.30 -9.98
C ALA A 254 -13.25 -20.94 -10.59
N TYR A 255 -13.01 -19.66 -10.85
CA TYR A 255 -11.68 -19.18 -11.24
C TYR A 255 -10.64 -19.49 -10.14
N ILE A 256 -10.96 -19.15 -8.88
CA ILE A 256 -10.05 -19.37 -7.75
C ILE A 256 -9.79 -20.87 -7.52
N ASN A 257 -10.80 -21.73 -7.69
CA ASN A 257 -10.62 -23.18 -7.62
C ASN A 257 -9.57 -23.68 -8.63
N ASN A 258 -9.59 -23.15 -9.86
CA ASN A 258 -8.61 -23.49 -10.88
C ASN A 258 -7.21 -22.95 -10.51
N GLU A 259 -7.14 -21.73 -9.99
CA GLU A 259 -5.88 -21.09 -9.57
C GLU A 259 -5.18 -21.86 -8.44
N PHE A 260 -5.95 -22.34 -7.46
CA PHE A 260 -5.44 -23.13 -6.33
C PHE A 260 -5.34 -24.63 -6.63
N ASN A 261 -5.91 -25.09 -7.75
CA ASN A 261 -6.06 -26.52 -8.06
C ASN A 261 -6.76 -27.30 -6.93
N SER A 262 -7.75 -26.68 -6.29
CA SER A 262 -8.54 -27.27 -5.22
C SER A 262 -9.86 -26.52 -5.04
N GLU A 263 -10.90 -27.19 -4.52
CA GLU A 263 -12.13 -26.51 -4.14
C GLU A 263 -11.97 -25.75 -2.82
N GLY A 264 -12.51 -24.54 -2.78
CA GLY A 264 -12.54 -23.73 -1.55
C GLY A 264 -13.53 -24.29 -0.53
N VAL A 265 -13.14 -24.32 0.73
CA VAL A 265 -13.98 -24.80 1.83
C VAL A 265 -14.86 -23.66 2.33
N ASP A 266 -16.18 -23.83 2.32
CA ASP A 266 -17.11 -22.85 2.90
C ASP A 266 -16.93 -22.77 4.42
N VAL A 267 -16.59 -21.58 4.91
CA VAL A 267 -16.44 -21.26 6.34
C VAL A 267 -17.66 -20.51 6.89
N GLY A 268 -18.75 -20.51 6.15
CA GLY A 268 -20.03 -19.90 6.47
C GLY A 268 -20.24 -18.56 5.79
N LYS A 269 -21.52 -18.21 5.58
CA LYS A 269 -21.96 -16.97 4.90
C LYS A 269 -21.44 -16.85 3.45
N ASN A 270 -21.27 -17.98 2.75
CA ASN A 270 -20.74 -18.05 1.39
C ASN A 270 -19.30 -17.48 1.27
N ILE A 271 -18.53 -17.56 2.35
CA ILE A 271 -17.12 -17.20 2.36
C ILE A 271 -16.33 -18.49 2.25
N HIS A 272 -15.40 -18.57 1.30
CA HIS A 272 -14.61 -19.77 1.08
C HIS A 272 -13.15 -19.53 1.47
N VAL A 273 -12.50 -20.58 1.97
CA VAL A 273 -11.06 -20.60 2.26
C VAL A 273 -10.34 -21.62 1.39
N TRP A 274 -9.19 -21.23 0.87
CA TRP A 274 -8.22 -22.11 0.22
C TRP A 274 -6.95 -22.14 1.04
N HIS A 275 -6.35 -23.33 1.13
CA HIS A 275 -5.10 -23.56 1.83
C HIS A 275 -4.02 -23.91 0.82
N HIS A 276 -2.89 -23.23 0.90
CA HIS A 276 -1.70 -23.53 0.09
C HIS A 276 -0.46 -23.38 0.95
N ASN A 277 0.17 -24.50 1.33
CA ASN A 277 1.24 -24.51 2.35
C ASN A 277 0.79 -23.78 3.64
N ASN A 278 1.46 -22.68 4.01
CA ASN A 278 1.15 -21.87 5.19
C ASN A 278 0.29 -20.62 4.88
N LEU A 279 -0.20 -20.50 3.63
CA LEU A 279 -1.15 -19.48 3.21
C LEU A 279 -2.59 -19.98 3.40
N ASN A 280 -3.37 -19.21 4.16
CA ASN A 280 -4.83 -19.28 4.19
C ASN A 280 -5.39 -18.09 3.40
N TYR A 281 -6.04 -18.36 2.29
CA TYR A 281 -6.68 -17.34 1.44
C TYR A 281 -8.20 -17.42 1.59
N TYR A 282 -8.80 -16.37 2.16
CA TYR A 282 -10.24 -16.23 2.32
C TYR A 282 -10.78 -15.33 1.22
N ALA A 283 -11.64 -15.87 0.36
CA ALA A 283 -12.38 -15.08 -0.63
C ALA A 283 -13.72 -14.64 -0.04
N VAL A 284 -13.88 -13.34 0.18
CA VAL A 284 -15.11 -12.73 0.69
C VAL A 284 -15.79 -11.98 -0.45
N ASP A 285 -16.54 -12.72 -1.27
CA ASP A 285 -17.21 -12.15 -2.43
C ASP A 285 -18.43 -11.30 -2.02
N LEU A 286 -18.34 -9.99 -2.25
CA LEU A 286 -19.38 -9.00 -2.02
C LEU A 286 -20.64 -9.28 -2.85
N SER A 287 -20.54 -9.97 -3.99
CA SER A 287 -21.71 -10.37 -4.76
C SER A 287 -22.57 -11.42 -4.04
N LEU A 288 -21.96 -12.19 -3.12
CA LEU A 288 -22.58 -13.25 -2.33
C LEU A 288 -22.79 -12.85 -0.86
N THR A 289 -22.16 -11.76 -0.42
CA THR A 289 -22.18 -11.26 0.95
C THR A 289 -22.93 -9.93 1.01
N SER A 290 -24.26 -9.97 1.11
CA SER A 290 -25.07 -8.74 1.15
C SER A 290 -25.14 -8.09 2.54
N ARG A 291 -25.28 -6.76 2.56
CA ARG A 291 -25.64 -5.95 3.72
C ARG A 291 -26.89 -6.47 4.43
N LYS A 292 -26.88 -6.45 5.76
CA LYS A 292 -28.05 -6.65 6.61
C LYS A 292 -28.80 -5.32 6.80
N SER A 293 -30.10 -5.36 7.09
CA SER A 293 -30.91 -4.15 7.30
C SER A 293 -30.38 -3.19 8.38
N VAL A 294 -29.63 -3.70 9.36
CA VAL A 294 -29.00 -2.92 10.43
C VAL A 294 -27.58 -3.41 10.67
N GLY A 295 -26.66 -2.48 10.89
CA GLY A 295 -25.29 -2.73 11.31
C GLY A 295 -24.27 -2.70 10.18
N VAL A 296 -23.04 -3.08 10.53
CA VAL A 296 -21.87 -3.06 9.65
C VAL A 296 -21.93 -4.19 8.63
N HIS A 297 -21.39 -3.94 7.43
CA HIS A 297 -21.32 -4.93 6.35
C HIS A 297 -20.67 -6.25 6.83
N PRO A 298 -21.29 -7.42 6.57
CA PRO A 298 -20.81 -8.70 7.10
C PRO A 298 -19.37 -9.08 6.68
N ALA A 299 -18.92 -8.61 5.51
CA ALA A 299 -17.57 -8.82 5.02
C ALA A 299 -16.50 -8.20 5.94
N LEU A 300 -16.69 -6.94 6.35
CA LEU A 300 -15.76 -6.26 7.26
C LEU A 300 -15.78 -6.88 8.67
N LEU A 301 -16.95 -7.31 9.14
CA LEU A 301 -17.07 -8.05 10.40
C LEU A 301 -16.30 -9.37 10.37
N PHE A 302 -16.33 -10.08 9.25
CA PHE A 302 -15.54 -11.29 9.05
C PHE A 302 -14.05 -10.98 9.09
N ALA A 303 -13.57 -9.99 8.32
CA ALA A 303 -12.17 -9.59 8.30
C ALA A 303 -11.65 -9.21 9.71
N LEU A 304 -12.41 -8.42 10.47
CA LEU A 304 -12.07 -8.05 11.85
C LEU A 304 -12.05 -9.26 12.80
N THR A 305 -12.91 -10.25 12.57
CA THR A 305 -12.90 -11.51 13.33
C THR A 305 -11.61 -12.28 13.03
N GLN A 306 -11.21 -12.41 11.76
CA GLN A 306 -9.98 -13.12 11.40
C GLN A 306 -8.70 -12.42 11.88
N LEU A 307 -8.71 -11.09 11.95
CA LEU A 307 -7.63 -10.35 12.59
C LEU A 307 -7.55 -10.67 14.09
N LYS A 308 -8.68 -10.65 14.81
CA LYS A 308 -8.74 -11.02 16.24
C LYS A 308 -8.21 -12.44 16.47
N GLU A 309 -8.62 -13.41 15.65
CA GLU A 309 -8.11 -14.77 15.73
C GLU A 309 -6.61 -14.85 15.48
N SER A 310 -6.13 -14.16 14.45
CA SER A 310 -4.71 -14.11 14.12
C SER A 310 -3.88 -13.53 15.27
N ILE A 311 -4.38 -12.47 15.95
CA ILE A 311 -3.76 -11.89 17.15
C ILE A 311 -3.71 -12.92 18.28
N ARG A 312 -4.81 -13.63 18.55
CA ARG A 312 -4.85 -14.66 19.61
C ARG A 312 -3.83 -15.78 19.35
N GLU A 313 -3.79 -16.29 18.12
CA GLU A 313 -2.84 -17.34 17.72
C GLU A 313 -1.38 -16.87 17.81
N ALA A 314 -1.10 -15.65 17.35
CA ALA A 314 0.24 -15.08 17.38
C ALA A 314 0.73 -14.91 18.82
N LYS A 315 -0.12 -14.38 19.71
CA LYS A 315 0.17 -14.28 21.15
C LYS A 315 0.45 -15.64 21.79
N ALA A 316 -0.35 -16.66 21.48
CA ALA A 316 -0.14 -18.01 22.00
C ALA A 316 1.19 -18.64 21.56
N LYS A 317 1.70 -18.23 20.38
CA LYS A 317 2.97 -18.72 19.82
C LYS A 317 4.17 -17.79 20.08
N GLY A 318 3.97 -16.67 20.78
CA GLY A 318 4.99 -15.63 20.95
C GLY A 318 5.46 -14.99 19.64
N GLN A 319 4.63 -15.04 18.59
CA GLN A 319 4.93 -14.50 17.26
C GLN A 319 4.38 -13.07 17.12
N LYS A 320 5.08 -12.21 16.38
CA LYS A 320 4.57 -10.87 16.01
C LYS A 320 3.60 -10.94 14.82
N ILE A 321 2.80 -9.89 14.63
CA ILE A 321 1.96 -9.68 13.46
C ILE A 321 2.48 -8.51 12.63
N ALA A 322 2.52 -8.70 11.32
CA ALA A 322 2.59 -7.62 10.36
C ALA A 322 1.26 -7.54 9.60
N LEU A 323 0.54 -6.43 9.76
CA LEU A 323 -0.79 -6.19 9.18
C LEU A 323 -0.65 -5.36 7.90
N TYR A 324 -1.12 -5.90 6.79
CA TYR A 324 -1.13 -5.23 5.49
C TYR A 324 -2.57 -5.04 5.02
N LEU A 325 -2.90 -3.84 4.59
CA LEU A 325 -4.24 -3.42 4.22
C LEU A 325 -4.16 -2.80 2.80
N PRO A 326 -4.10 -3.61 1.73
CA PRO A 326 -4.30 -3.11 0.37
C PRO A 326 -5.77 -2.73 0.21
N THR A 327 -6.09 -1.45 0.42
CA THR A 327 -7.46 -0.98 0.53
C THR A 327 -7.82 -0.03 -0.60
N GLY A 328 -8.95 -0.27 -1.25
CA GLY A 328 -9.56 0.68 -2.19
C GLY A 328 -10.86 1.23 -1.63
N TRP A 329 -11.17 2.48 -1.98
CA TRP A 329 -12.50 3.06 -1.72
C TRP A 329 -13.49 2.84 -2.87
N ASP A 330 -13.08 2.16 -3.93
CA ASP A 330 -13.97 1.74 -5.02
C ASP A 330 -14.96 0.62 -4.62
N SER A 331 -14.79 0.06 -3.42
CA SER A 331 -15.77 -0.76 -2.73
C SER A 331 -16.89 0.04 -2.05
N HIS A 332 -16.84 1.37 -2.13
CA HIS A 332 -17.87 2.26 -1.58
C HIS A 332 -19.12 2.37 -2.47
N GLU A 333 -20.29 2.53 -1.87
CA GLU A 333 -21.58 2.56 -2.55
C GLU A 333 -21.79 3.81 -3.43
N ASP A 334 -20.99 4.85 -3.23
CA ASP A 334 -20.97 6.08 -4.03
C ASP A 334 -19.88 6.12 -5.10
N GLU A 335 -19.03 5.09 -5.22
CA GLU A 335 -18.06 5.02 -6.33
C GLU A 335 -18.77 5.16 -7.69
N THR A 336 -18.12 5.68 -8.72
CA THR A 336 -18.70 5.80 -10.07
C THR A 336 -17.82 5.18 -11.15
N ALA A 337 -16.61 4.76 -10.82
CA ALA A 337 -15.68 4.12 -11.71
C ALA A 337 -16.20 2.82 -12.32
N TYR A 338 -15.88 2.64 -13.59
CA TYR A 338 -16.28 1.47 -14.37
C TYR A 338 -15.72 0.17 -13.79
N CYS A 339 -14.45 0.18 -13.38
CA CYS A 339 -13.74 -0.97 -12.82
C CYS A 339 -14.36 -1.52 -11.53
N GLY A 340 -15.04 -0.69 -10.72
CA GLY A 340 -15.68 -1.11 -9.48
C GLY A 340 -17.20 -1.31 -9.54
N LYS A 341 -17.86 -0.90 -10.64
CA LYS A 341 -19.33 -0.88 -10.75
C LYS A 341 -19.93 -1.40 -12.04
N PHE A 342 -19.16 -1.66 -13.09
CA PHE A 342 -19.72 -2.21 -14.31
C PHE A 342 -19.97 -3.71 -14.17
N VAL A 343 -21.26 -4.08 -14.10
CA VAL A 343 -21.72 -5.46 -13.87
C VAL A 343 -22.73 -5.83 -14.94
N ASN A 344 -22.51 -6.95 -15.63
CA ASN A 344 -23.42 -7.50 -16.65
C ASN A 344 -23.82 -6.48 -17.73
N GLY A 345 -22.84 -5.73 -18.27
CA GLY A 345 -23.07 -4.80 -19.38
C GLY A 345 -23.66 -3.43 -18.99
N ARG A 346 -23.79 -3.12 -17.69
CA ARG A 346 -24.32 -1.85 -17.21
C ARG A 346 -23.66 -1.40 -15.89
N MET A 347 -23.74 -0.10 -15.60
CA MET A 347 -23.33 0.42 -14.29
C MET A 347 -24.30 -0.06 -13.20
N MET A 348 -23.75 -0.48 -12.06
CA MET A 348 -24.50 -0.87 -10.87
C MET A 348 -25.34 0.30 -10.35
N GLY A 349 -26.65 0.09 -10.23
CA GLY A 349 -27.57 1.10 -9.69
C GLY A 349 -27.46 1.26 -8.17
N LYS A 350 -27.96 2.38 -7.64
CA LYS A 350 -27.87 2.74 -6.21
C LYS A 350 -28.36 1.66 -5.25
N THR A 351 -29.51 1.04 -5.52
CA THR A 351 -30.06 -0.03 -4.66
C THR A 351 -29.12 -1.24 -4.57
N ALA A 352 -28.54 -1.65 -5.70
CA ALA A 352 -27.60 -2.76 -5.72
C ALA A 352 -26.27 -2.37 -5.06
N ALA A 353 -25.79 -1.15 -5.29
CA ALA A 353 -24.61 -0.63 -4.60
C ALA A 353 -24.81 -0.66 -3.09
N HIS A 354 -25.90 -0.08 -2.58
CA HIS A 354 -26.21 -0.11 -1.15
C HIS A 354 -26.28 -1.51 -0.54
N GLN A 355 -26.75 -2.48 -1.32
CA GLN A 355 -26.85 -3.88 -0.88
C GLN A 355 -25.50 -4.58 -0.77
N PHE A 356 -24.53 -4.28 -1.65
CA PHE A 356 -23.29 -5.08 -1.79
C PHE A 356 -22.00 -4.29 -1.56
N ARG A 357 -22.08 -2.98 -1.35
CA ARG A 357 -20.93 -2.08 -1.17
C ARG A 357 -20.92 -1.49 0.22
N PHE A 358 -19.76 -0.98 0.62
CA PHE A 358 -19.58 -0.30 1.89
C PHE A 358 -20.14 1.12 1.83
N ASN A 359 -20.50 1.66 2.99
CA ASN A 359 -20.78 3.07 3.15
C ASN A 359 -19.80 3.71 4.15
N ASP A 360 -19.85 5.04 4.30
CA ASP A 360 -19.06 5.80 5.27
C ASP A 360 -19.06 5.16 6.68
N GLY A 361 -20.22 4.64 7.13
CA GLY A 361 -20.37 4.02 8.45
C GLY A 361 -19.64 2.68 8.59
N ASP A 362 -19.61 1.88 7.52
CA ASP A 362 -18.87 0.61 7.50
C ASP A 362 -17.36 0.83 7.54
N LEU A 363 -16.87 1.74 6.69
CA LEU A 363 -15.44 2.05 6.59
C LEU A 363 -14.94 2.73 7.86
N GLY A 364 -15.71 3.68 8.39
CA GLY A 364 -15.41 4.31 9.68
C GLY A 364 -15.31 3.29 10.82
N TYR A 365 -16.28 2.38 10.92
CA TYR A 365 -16.23 1.30 11.91
C TYR A 365 -15.01 0.39 11.72
N PHE A 366 -14.67 0.07 10.47
CA PHE A 366 -13.51 -0.76 10.16
C PHE A 366 -12.21 -0.09 10.61
N TYR A 367 -11.97 1.17 10.26
CA TYR A 367 -10.77 1.91 10.69
C TYR A 367 -10.68 2.01 12.22
N GLU A 368 -11.78 2.40 12.87
CA GLU A 368 -11.82 2.50 14.34
C GLU A 368 -11.54 1.14 15.01
N SER A 369 -12.03 0.05 14.43
CA SER A 369 -11.82 -1.30 14.96
C SER A 369 -10.38 -1.78 14.76
N ILE A 370 -9.77 -1.53 13.60
CA ILE A 370 -8.36 -1.86 13.34
C ILE A 370 -7.44 -1.13 14.32
N PHE A 371 -7.64 0.18 14.51
CA PHE A 371 -6.77 0.96 15.40
C PHE A 371 -7.01 0.66 16.88
N THR A 372 -8.26 0.34 17.26
CA THR A 372 -8.54 -0.18 18.61
C THR A 372 -7.79 -1.48 18.86
N LEU A 373 -7.88 -2.45 17.94
CA LEU A 373 -7.16 -3.72 18.04
C LEU A 373 -5.64 -3.51 18.07
N TYR A 374 -5.13 -2.59 17.27
CA TYR A 374 -3.72 -2.22 17.30
C TYR A 374 -3.30 -1.66 18.66
N ASN A 375 -4.02 -0.67 19.19
CA ASN A 375 -3.73 -0.04 20.47
C ASN A 375 -3.79 -1.04 21.65
N GLU A 376 -4.73 -1.99 21.62
CA GLU A 376 -4.86 -3.06 22.62
C GLU A 376 -3.77 -4.14 22.50
N ASN A 377 -3.04 -4.20 21.38
CA ASN A 377 -2.11 -5.27 21.05
C ASN A 377 -0.78 -4.76 20.45
N LYS A 378 -0.31 -3.57 20.84
CA LYS A 378 0.95 -2.97 20.35
C LYS A 378 2.17 -3.84 20.60
N ASP A 379 2.11 -4.69 21.61
CA ASP A 379 3.14 -5.68 21.91
C ASP A 379 3.17 -6.84 20.91
N CYS A 380 2.08 -7.10 20.19
CA CYS A 380 1.95 -8.19 19.24
C CYS A 380 2.02 -7.71 17.79
N ILE A 381 1.35 -6.60 17.45
CA ILE A 381 1.33 -6.04 16.10
C ILE A 381 2.53 -5.11 15.93
N ASP A 382 3.49 -5.54 15.10
CA ASP A 382 4.76 -4.84 14.90
C ASP A 382 4.70 -3.79 13.78
N THR A 383 3.80 -3.94 12.82
CA THR A 383 3.63 -3.00 11.71
C THR A 383 2.20 -3.03 11.18
N ILE A 384 1.70 -1.87 10.77
CA ILE A 384 0.53 -1.68 9.93
C ILE A 384 0.98 -0.96 8.65
N TYR A 385 0.70 -1.56 7.50
CA TYR A 385 0.78 -0.87 6.22
C TYR A 385 -0.62 -0.76 5.63
N TRP A 386 -1.13 0.45 5.52
CA TRP A 386 -2.35 0.79 4.81
C TRP A 386 -1.97 1.42 3.47
N GLY A 387 -2.25 0.72 2.37
CA GLY A 387 -1.94 1.17 1.03
C GLY A 387 -3.23 1.48 0.29
N LEU A 388 -3.38 2.71 -0.20
CA LEU A 388 -4.49 3.05 -1.07
C LEU A 388 -4.29 2.39 -2.45
N GLU A 389 -5.24 1.57 -2.84
CA GLU A 389 -5.35 0.94 -4.14
C GLU A 389 -6.32 1.81 -4.99
N GLY A 390 -7.55 1.34 -5.22
CA GLY A 390 -8.59 2.03 -5.97
C GLY A 390 -9.44 3.02 -5.18
N GLY A 391 -10.50 3.53 -5.83
CA GLY A 391 -11.37 4.59 -5.33
C GLY A 391 -11.14 5.92 -6.05
N TYR A 392 -12.09 6.32 -6.90
CA TYR A 392 -11.82 7.22 -8.02
C TYR A 392 -12.83 8.36 -8.16
N ASP A 393 -14.06 8.21 -7.64
CA ASP A 393 -14.98 9.34 -7.54
C ASP A 393 -14.47 10.37 -6.54
N ARG A 394 -14.22 11.59 -7.00
CA ARG A 394 -13.64 12.67 -6.20
C ARG A 394 -14.44 13.03 -4.95
N THR A 395 -15.75 13.15 -5.08
CA THR A 395 -16.58 13.56 -3.94
C THR A 395 -16.55 12.47 -2.88
N MET A 396 -16.53 11.22 -3.29
CA MET A 396 -16.43 10.06 -2.42
C MET A 396 -15.03 9.95 -1.79
N TYR A 397 -13.95 9.90 -2.57
CA TYR A 397 -12.61 9.69 -2.00
C TYR A 397 -12.16 10.84 -1.10
N GLU A 398 -12.55 12.10 -1.39
CA GLU A 398 -12.22 13.23 -0.49
C GLU A 398 -12.97 13.14 0.85
N ARG A 399 -14.17 12.53 0.85
CA ARG A 399 -14.95 12.28 2.06
C ARG A 399 -14.35 11.14 2.87
N GLU A 400 -14.04 10.01 2.23
CA GLU A 400 -13.41 8.86 2.87
C GLU A 400 -12.01 9.17 3.40
N LEU A 401 -11.25 10.01 2.68
CA LEU A 401 -9.97 10.52 3.17
C LEU A 401 -10.16 11.31 4.47
N LYS A 402 -11.12 12.25 4.53
CA LYS A 402 -11.39 12.99 5.79
C LYS A 402 -11.78 12.06 6.92
N LEU A 403 -12.63 11.07 6.64
CA LEU A 403 -13.04 10.06 7.62
C LEU A 403 -11.82 9.31 8.18
N LEU A 404 -10.94 8.80 7.31
CA LEU A 404 -9.72 8.10 7.73
C LEU A 404 -8.80 9.01 8.55
N LEU A 405 -8.53 10.24 8.07
CA LEU A 405 -7.65 11.19 8.77
C LEU A 405 -8.19 11.56 10.16
N GLN A 406 -9.52 11.74 10.30
CA GLN A 406 -10.18 11.94 11.60
C GLN A 406 -9.93 10.78 12.57
N VAL A 407 -10.02 9.53 12.07
CA VAL A 407 -9.82 8.34 12.88
C VAL A 407 -8.34 8.17 13.27
N ILE A 408 -7.41 8.45 12.35
CA ILE A 408 -5.96 8.49 12.62
C ILE A 408 -5.65 9.51 13.72
N GLU A 409 -6.09 10.76 13.55
CA GLU A 409 -5.88 11.84 14.52
C GLU A 409 -6.42 11.48 15.91
N LYS A 410 -7.63 10.89 15.96
CA LYS A 410 -8.31 10.54 17.21
C LYS A 410 -7.65 9.38 17.96
N GLN A 411 -7.09 8.39 17.26
CA GLN A 411 -6.70 7.09 17.84
C GLN A 411 -5.21 6.75 17.77
N LEU A 412 -4.45 7.32 16.82
CA LEU A 412 -3.04 6.99 16.63
C LEU A 412 -2.10 8.14 16.99
N LEU A 413 -2.59 9.38 17.03
CA LEU A 413 -1.77 10.51 17.47
C LEU A 413 -1.88 10.74 18.98
N PRO A 414 -0.78 11.16 19.64
CA PRO A 414 -0.81 11.53 21.05
C PRO A 414 -1.82 12.65 21.26
N LYS A 415 -2.75 12.46 22.19
CA LYS A 415 -3.51 13.59 22.74
C LYS A 415 -2.57 14.31 23.69
N ASP A 416 -2.30 15.59 23.44
CA ASP A 416 -1.61 16.42 24.41
C ASP A 416 -2.32 16.34 25.76
N SER A 417 -1.76 15.58 26.68
CA SER A 417 -2.17 15.58 28.08
C SER A 417 -1.59 16.83 28.74
N ASN A 418 -2.11 18.01 28.40
CA ASN A 418 -1.79 19.26 29.08
C ASN A 418 -2.87 20.34 28.87
N SER A 419 -3.99 20.20 29.58
CA SER A 419 -4.68 21.35 30.18
C SER A 419 -5.66 20.89 31.25
N HIS A 420 -5.16 20.48 32.42
CA HIS A 420 -5.86 20.62 33.71
C HIS A 420 -4.87 20.38 34.86
N SER A 421 -3.92 21.30 35.03
CA SER A 421 -3.49 21.65 36.38
C SER A 421 -4.44 22.74 36.88
N MET A 422 -5.52 22.33 37.55
CA MET A 422 -6.21 23.24 38.45
C MET A 422 -5.21 23.62 39.54
N SER A 423 -4.83 24.89 39.57
CA SER A 423 -4.21 25.50 40.74
C SER A 423 -5.23 25.49 41.88
N TYR A 424 -4.93 24.78 42.95
CA TYR A 424 -5.47 25.05 44.27
C TYR A 424 -4.72 26.21 44.91
#